data_AF-A0A8T4JAR1-F1
#
_entry.id   AF-A0A8T4JAR1-F1
#
_cell.length_a   1.000
_cell.length_b   1.000
_cell.length_c   1.000
_cell.angle_alpha   90.00
_cell.angle_beta   90.00
_cell.angle_gamma   90.00
#
_symmetry.space_group_name_H-M   'P 1'
#
loop_
_entity.id
_entity.type
_entity.pdbx_description
1 polymer ?
#
loop_
_entity_poly.entity_id
_entity_poly.type
_entity_poly.pdbx_seq_one_letter_code
_entity_poly.pdbx_strand_id
1 'polypeptide(L)'
;MVKIINFAHFFRDKRSVLEVNGELPSIVNNFPKDGALMLSISNEAGERKAFKLTIEEASRMIISLESFLKKHESEISKLWH
;
A
#
# COMPACT_ATOMS: atom_id res chain seq x y z
N MET A 1 -9.75 13.65 -2.93
CA MET A 1 -8.89 12.46 -2.72
C MET A 1 -7.89 12.43 -3.86
N VAL A 2 -6.60 12.39 -3.55
CA VAL A 2 -5.52 12.41 -4.54
C VAL A 2 -5.10 10.97 -4.81
N LYS A 3 -5.11 10.53 -6.07
CA LYS A 3 -4.58 9.20 -6.42
C LYS A 3 -3.06 9.25 -6.35
N ILE A 4 -2.46 8.44 -5.48
CA ILE A 4 -1.00 8.45 -5.25
C ILE A 4 -0.34 7.43 -6.17
N ILE A 5 -0.81 6.17 -6.15
CA ILE A 5 -0.25 5.09 -6.98
C ILE A 5 -1.40 4.22 -7.52
N ASN A 6 -1.27 3.79 -8.78
CA ASN A 6 -2.09 2.74 -9.38
C ASN A 6 -1.17 1.64 -9.91
N PHE A 7 -1.22 0.46 -9.32
CA PHE A 7 -0.39 -0.67 -9.74
C PHE A 7 -1.30 -1.83 -10.18
N ALA A 8 -1.29 -2.12 -11.48
CA ALA A 8 -1.94 -3.32 -12.01
C ALA A 8 -0.92 -4.46 -12.02
N HIS A 9 -1.27 -5.59 -11.40
CA HIS A 9 -0.45 -6.79 -11.35
C HIS A 9 -1.25 -7.99 -11.86
N PHE A 10 -0.62 -8.79 -12.72
CA PHE A 10 -1.19 -10.05 -13.18
C PHE A 10 -0.57 -11.18 -12.37
N PHE A 11 -1.40 -11.89 -11.61
CA PHE A 11 -0.95 -13.07 -10.86
C PHE A 11 -1.82 -14.27 -11.25
N ARG A 12 -1.18 -15.33 -11.77
CA ARG A 12 -1.86 -16.59 -12.18
C ARG A 12 -3.07 -16.34 -13.10
N ASP A 13 -2.88 -15.55 -14.15
CA ASP A 13 -3.89 -15.22 -15.18
C ASP A 13 -5.15 -14.52 -14.66
N LYS A 14 -5.13 -14.01 -13.41
CA LYS A 14 -6.16 -13.11 -12.88
C LYS A 14 -5.56 -11.73 -12.70
N ARG A 15 -6.15 -10.73 -13.34
CA ARG A 15 -5.72 -9.35 -13.11
C ARG A 15 -6.16 -8.92 -11.72
N SER A 16 -5.18 -8.52 -10.92
CA SER A 16 -5.40 -7.84 -9.65
C SER A 16 -4.90 -6.41 -9.76
N VAL A 17 -5.68 -5.46 -9.25
CA VAL A 17 -5.31 -4.05 -9.22
C VAL A 17 -5.12 -3.66 -7.77
N LEU A 18 -3.92 -3.19 -7.44
CA LEU A 18 -3.60 -2.53 -6.18
C LEU A 18 -3.62 -1.02 -6.42
N GLU A 19 -4.49 -0.32 -5.72
CA GLU A 19 -4.57 1.14 -5.76
C GLU A 19 -4.22 1.72 -4.39
N VAL A 20 -3.44 2.79 -4.40
CA VAL A 20 -3.13 3.59 -3.21
C VAL A 20 -3.62 5.01 -3.44
N ASN A 21 -4.58 5.44 -2.64
CA ASN A 21 -5.15 6.78 -2.69
C ASN A 21 -4.85 7.54 -1.40
N GLY A 22 -4.51 8.82 -1.53
CA GLY A 22 -4.25 9.71 -0.41
C GLY A 22 -5.40 10.67 -0.11
N GLU A 23 -5.68 10.81 1.16
CA GLU A 23 -6.41 11.93 1.73
C GLU A 23 -5.39 12.86 2.37
N LEU A 24 -5.37 14.13 1.94
CA LEU A 24 -4.55 15.15 2.57
C LEU A 24 -5.18 15.59 3.90
N PRO A 25 -4.38 16.11 4.86
CA PRO A 25 -4.90 16.71 6.07
C PRO A 25 -5.93 17.82 5.77
N SER A 26 -6.92 17.96 6.65
CA SER A 26 -8.01 18.94 6.48
C SER A 26 -8.52 19.46 7.82
N ILE A 27 -9.29 20.55 7.82
CA ILE A 27 -9.97 21.03 9.03
C ILE A 27 -11.39 20.46 9.04
N VAL A 28 -11.78 19.82 10.15
CA VAL A 28 -13.13 19.29 10.38
C VAL A 28 -13.62 19.82 11.72
N ASN A 29 -14.77 20.51 11.73
CA ASN A 29 -15.35 21.11 12.93
C ASN A 29 -14.38 22.02 13.71
N ASN A 30 -13.59 22.84 13.00
CA ASN A 30 -12.53 23.70 13.55
C ASN A 30 -11.32 22.98 14.17
N PHE A 31 -11.20 21.66 14.01
CA PHE A 31 -10.05 20.89 14.47
C PHE A 31 -9.24 20.37 13.28
N PRO A 32 -7.90 20.35 13.37
CA PRO A 32 -7.06 19.69 12.38
C PRO A 32 -7.34 18.19 12.42
N LYS A 33 -7.53 17.60 11.23
CA LYS A 33 -7.67 16.17 11.01
C LYS A 33 -6.55 15.71 10.09
N ASP A 34 -5.83 14.69 10.53
CA ASP A 34 -4.77 14.08 9.73
C ASP A 34 -5.28 13.50 8.41
N GLY A 35 -4.36 13.45 7.45
CA GLY A 35 -4.56 12.69 6.22
C GLY A 35 -4.61 11.18 6.47
N ALA A 36 -4.86 10.44 5.41
CA ALA A 36 -4.89 8.98 5.47
C ALA A 36 -4.51 8.37 4.11
N LEU A 37 -4.10 7.10 4.13
CA LEU A 37 -3.89 6.31 2.92
C LEU A 37 -4.96 5.24 2.82
N MET A 38 -5.54 5.10 1.63
CA MET A 38 -6.46 4.03 1.30
C MET A 38 -5.75 3.06 0.36
N LEU A 39 -5.52 1.83 0.84
CA LEU A 39 -5.05 0.73 0.00
C LEU A 39 -6.26 -0.10 -0.41
N SER A 40 -6.44 -0.31 -1.70
CA SER A 40 -7.48 -1.21 -2.20
C SER A 40 -6.92 -2.22 -3.18
N ILE A 41 -7.30 -3.48 -2.99
CA ILE A 41 -7.03 -4.58 -3.90
C ILE A 41 -8.35 -4.98 -4.53
N SER A 42 -8.37 -5.04 -5.85
CA SER A 42 -9.52 -5.56 -6.61
C SER A 42 -9.08 -6.58 -7.64
N ASN A 43 -9.98 -7.46 -8.06
CA ASN A 43 -9.73 -8.39 -9.16
C ASN A 43 -10.86 -8.39 -10.20
N GLU A 44 -10.63 -9.08 -11.31
CA GLU A 44 -11.62 -9.20 -12.42
C GLU A 44 -12.90 -9.94 -12.02
N ALA A 45 -12.88 -10.73 -10.94
CA ALA A 45 -14.08 -11.40 -10.40
C ALA A 45 -14.96 -10.45 -9.56
N GLY A 46 -14.57 -9.19 -9.39
CA GLY A 46 -15.32 -8.19 -8.63
C GLY A 46 -15.04 -8.20 -7.13
N GLU A 47 -14.11 -9.03 -6.64
CA GLU A 47 -13.71 -8.97 -5.23
C GLU A 47 -12.95 -7.68 -4.97
N ARG A 48 -13.31 -6.97 -3.90
CA ARG A 48 -12.64 -5.75 -3.46
C ARG A 48 -12.37 -5.79 -1.97
N LYS A 49 -11.10 -5.66 -1.59
CA LYS A 49 -10.67 -5.44 -0.20
C LYS A 49 -10.06 -4.06 -0.10
N ALA A 50 -10.39 -3.32 0.94
CA ALA A 50 -9.85 -1.99 1.17
C ALA A 50 -9.49 -1.80 2.65
N PHE A 51 -8.36 -1.14 2.88
CA PHE A 51 -7.85 -0.81 4.20
C PHE A 51 -7.51 0.67 4.23
N LYS A 52 -8.03 1.37 5.24
CA LYS A 52 -7.65 2.75 5.52
C LYS A 52 -6.55 2.72 6.57
N LEU A 53 -5.39 3.25 6.22
CA LEU A 53 -4.25 3.41 7.10
C LEU A 53 -4.17 4.86 7.57
N THR A 54 -3.92 5.02 8.86
CA THR A 54 -3.36 6.26 9.40
C THR A 54 -1.96 6.52 8.82
N ILE A 55 -1.47 7.75 8.93
CA ILE A 55 -0.11 8.08 8.47
C ILE A 55 0.95 7.30 9.26
N GLU A 56 0.74 7.04 10.54
CA GLU A 56 1.66 6.24 11.35
C GLU A 56 1.73 4.79 10.86
N GLU A 57 0.58 4.15 10.64
CA GLU A 57 0.52 2.79 10.11
C GLU A 57 1.15 2.67 8.72
N ALA A 58 0.88 3.65 7.85
CA ALA A 58 1.49 3.70 6.53
C ALA A 58 3.03 3.82 6.60
N SER A 59 3.54 4.67 7.50
CA SER A 59 4.99 4.80 7.75
C SER A 59 5.60 3.48 8.22
N ARG A 60 4.98 2.82 9.21
CA ARG A 60 5.43 1.50 9.71
C ARG A 60 5.39 0.42 8.63
N MET A 61 4.40 0.47 7.73
CA MET A 61 4.31 -0.44 6.59
C MET A 61 5.48 -0.26 5.63
N ILE A 62 5.83 0.98 5.27
CA ILE A 62 6.99 1.27 4.40
C ILE A 62 8.28 0.73 5.01
N ILE A 63 8.53 1.02 6.29
CA ILE A 63 9.74 0.54 7.01
C ILE A 63 9.81 -0.99 6.98
N SER A 64 8.67 -1.65 7.20
CA SER A 64 8.59 -3.12 7.21
C SER A 64 8.87 -3.71 5.83
N LEU A 65 8.36 -3.08 4.76
CA LEU A 65 8.61 -3.49 3.37
C LEU A 65 10.09 -3.33 3.00
N GLU A 66 10.70 -2.19 3.32
CA GLU A 66 12.13 -1.96 3.08
C GLU A 66 13.01 -2.96 3.82
N SER A 67 12.67 -3.24 5.09
CA SER A 67 13.39 -4.23 5.90
C SER A 67 13.31 -5.64 5.29
N PHE A 68 12.12 -6.04 4.83
CA PHE A 68 11.92 -7.32 4.16
C PHE A 68 12.75 -7.43 2.88
N LEU A 69 12.73 -6.40 2.01
CA LEU A 69 13.47 -6.41 0.75
C LEU A 69 14.98 -6.55 0.97
N LYS A 70 15.55 -5.79 1.92
CA LYS A 70 16.98 -5.91 2.29
C LYS A 70 17.31 -7.31 2.79
N LYS A 71 16.46 -7.88 3.64
CA LYS A 71 16.66 -9.24 4.15
C LYS A 71 16.59 -10.26 3.02
N HIS A 72 15.61 -10.13 2.13
CA HIS A 72 15.43 -11.01 0.99
C HIS A 72 16.66 -11.01 0.07
N GLU A 73 17.21 -9.85 -0.27
CA GLU A 73 18.46 -9.76 -1.05
C GLU A 73 19.64 -10.43 -0.35
N SER A 74 19.76 -10.25 0.96
CA SER A 74 20.80 -10.90 1.77
C SER A 74 20.63 -12.43 1.85
N GLU A 75 19.42 -12.95 1.78
CA GLU A 75 19.20 -14.41 1.74
C GLU A 75 19.45 -14.97 0.34
N ILE A 76 19.05 -14.24 -0.72
CA ILE A 76 19.34 -14.64 -2.11
C ILE A 76 20.84 -14.75 -2.35
N SER A 77 21.65 -13.80 -1.86
CA SER A 77 23.09 -13.85 -2.08
C SER A 77 23.74 -15.10 -1.49
N LYS A 78 23.19 -15.66 -0.40
CA LYS A 78 23.66 -16.91 0.20
C LYS A 78 23.35 -18.15 -0.63
N LEU A 79 22.32 -18.10 -1.48
CA LEU A 79 21.91 -19.22 -2.33
C LEU A 79 22.72 -19.31 -3.63
N TRP A 80 23.44 -18.24 -3.98
CA TRP A 80 24.24 -18.14 -5.20
C TRP A 80 25.73 -18.42 -4.96
N HIS A 81 26.07 -18.86 -3.74
CA HIS A 81 27.39 -19.31 -3.29
C HIS A 81 27.30 -20.78 -2.82
#